data_AF-A0A251VJK6-F1
#
_entry.id   AF-A0A251VJK6-F1
#
_cell.length_a   1.000
_cell.length_b   1.000
_cell.length_c   1.000
_cell.angle_alpha   90.00
_cell.angle_beta   90.00
_cell.angle_gamma   90.00
#
_symmetry.space_group_name_H-M   'P 1'
#
loop_
_entity.id
_entity.type
_entity.pdbx_description
1 polymer ?
#
loop_
_entity_poly.entity_id
_entity_poly.type
_entity_poly.pdbx_seq_one_letter_code
_entity_poly.pdbx_strand_id
1 'polypeptide(L)'
;MVTHYPSHLSCLEFGQLIADIKANAPGIENVIVSTHCQNDLGLSTVNTLEVEEYSGLQVQPHKAIVGANAFAHESGIHQDGMLKKRNTYEIMSSEDIGLFRSSESGLTLGKLSGQHALKTTLFELGYDIDGRELNDFFWRFKSVAEIKKVITDDDLIALVSDEVFQPTVIWKFGDVQVTCRTLGLSTATVKLIADDGTKQIACSTGTGPVDAAYKVVDLIVKALVKLLEYSMLRLQLALMR
;
A
#
# COMPACT_ATOMS: atom_id res chain seq x y z
N MET A 1 26.65 13.92 6.23
CA MET A 1 27.92 13.29 6.66
C MET A 1 28.10 12.03 5.84
N VAL A 2 29.20 11.88 5.10
CA VAL A 2 29.51 10.65 4.35
C VAL A 2 30.47 9.84 5.21
N THR A 3 29.99 8.74 5.80
CA THR A 3 30.85 7.81 6.54
C THR A 3 31.29 6.70 5.58
N HIS A 4 32.60 6.59 5.37
CA HIS A 4 33.19 5.48 4.62
C HIS A 4 33.29 4.25 5.54
N TYR A 5 32.88 3.09 5.02
CA TYR A 5 32.95 1.82 5.72
C TYR A 5 34.42 1.41 5.96
N PRO A 6 34.86 1.18 7.20
CA PRO A 6 36.08 0.45 7.47
C PRO A 6 35.84 -1.03 7.18
N SER A 7 36.66 -1.63 6.31
CA SER A 7 36.55 -3.00 5.78
C SER A 7 36.62 -4.15 6.80
N HIS A 8 36.50 -3.87 8.10
CA HIS A 8 36.68 -4.81 9.20
C HIS A 8 35.50 -4.87 10.19
N LEU A 9 34.46 -4.03 10.03
CA LEU A 9 33.29 -4.06 10.90
C LEU A 9 32.25 -5.08 10.41
N SER A 10 31.69 -5.88 11.30
CA SER A 10 30.50 -6.67 11.00
C SER A 10 29.29 -5.79 10.66
N CYS A 11 28.27 -6.37 10.03
CA CYS A 11 27.06 -5.62 9.65
C CYS A 11 26.37 -4.98 10.87
N LEU A 12 26.35 -5.71 11.99
CA LEU A 12 25.80 -5.28 13.27
C LEU A 12 26.57 -4.08 13.85
N GLU A 13 27.90 -4.18 13.88
CA GLU A 13 28.75 -3.09 14.39
C GLU A 13 28.60 -1.82 13.55
N PHE A 14 28.40 -1.98 12.23
CA PHE A 14 28.16 -0.84 11.35
C PHE A 14 26.80 -0.18 11.60
N GLY A 15 25.73 -0.95 11.75
CA GLY A 15 24.40 -0.42 12.11
C GLY A 15 24.43 0.36 13.43
N GLN A 16 25.06 -0.23 14.46
CA GLN A 16 25.23 0.39 15.78
C GLN A 16 26.06 1.68 15.70
N LEU A 17 27.15 1.70 14.93
CA LEU A 17 27.96 2.90 14.73
C LEU A 17 27.14 4.07 14.17
N ILE A 18 26.28 3.82 13.19
CA ILE A 18 25.44 4.87 12.60
C ILE A 18 24.37 5.34 13.59
N ALA A 19 23.78 4.42 14.36
CA ALA A 19 22.84 4.77 15.43
C ALA A 19 23.50 5.66 16.49
N ASP A 20 24.72 5.31 16.91
CA ASP A 20 25.50 6.08 17.89
C ASP A 20 25.85 7.48 17.37
N ILE A 21 26.23 7.60 16.09
CA ILE A 21 26.46 8.92 15.46
C ILE A 21 25.18 9.76 15.47
N LYS A 22 24.04 9.16 15.10
CA LYS A 22 22.73 9.84 15.08
C LYS A 22 22.28 10.27 16.48
N ALA A 23 22.63 9.52 17.52
CA ALA A 23 22.28 9.85 18.90
C ALA A 23 23.19 10.93 19.51
N ASN A 24 24.46 10.98 19.13
CA ASN A 24 25.48 11.76 19.86
C ASN A 24 26.02 12.97 19.10
N ALA A 25 25.82 13.08 17.79
CA ALA A 25 26.34 14.21 17.00
C ALA A 25 25.47 15.47 17.17
N PRO A 26 26.01 16.59 17.69
CA PRO A 26 25.24 17.83 17.84
C PRO A 26 24.80 18.41 16.49
N GLY A 27 23.53 18.79 16.37
CA GLY A 27 22.98 19.40 15.16
C GLY A 27 22.64 18.41 14.04
N ILE A 28 22.72 17.10 14.31
CA ILE A 28 22.44 16.06 13.31
C ILE A 28 20.96 16.04 12.88
N GLU A 29 20.06 16.58 13.70
CA GLU A 29 18.64 16.76 13.39
C GLU A 29 18.40 17.76 12.24
N ASN A 30 19.38 18.62 11.94
CA ASN A 30 19.29 19.64 10.89
C ASN A 30 19.99 19.24 9.59
N VAL A 31 20.42 17.97 9.46
CA VAL A 31 21.14 17.49 8.26
C VAL A 31 20.57 16.17 7.76
N ILE A 32 20.73 15.93 6.46
CA ILE A 32 20.44 14.62 5.87
C ILE A 32 21.64 13.71 6.12
N VAL A 33 21.41 12.62 6.86
CA VAL A 33 22.39 11.54 7.04
C VAL A 33 22.23 10.56 5.88
N SER A 34 23.32 10.27 5.18
CA SER A 34 23.36 9.33 4.06
C SER A 34 24.51 8.37 4.28
N THR A 35 24.24 7.07 4.16
CA THR A 35 25.22 6.01 4.30
C THR A 35 25.59 5.47 2.92
N HIS A 36 26.88 5.25 2.70
CA HIS A 36 27.39 4.68 1.47
C HIS A 36 28.16 3.39 1.77
N CYS A 37 27.44 2.26 1.77
CA CYS A 37 28.00 0.94 2.02
C CYS A 37 28.73 0.43 0.77
N GLN A 38 30.05 0.27 0.83
CA GLN A 38 30.81 -0.46 -0.21
C GLN A 38 30.46 -1.95 -0.18
N ASN A 39 30.72 -2.66 -1.28
CA ASN A 39 30.36 -4.07 -1.44
C ASN A 39 31.58 -5.01 -1.48
N ASP A 40 32.70 -4.60 -0.88
CA ASP A 40 33.98 -5.35 -0.96
C ASP A 40 33.87 -6.77 -0.41
N LEU A 41 33.00 -6.97 0.60
CA LEU A 41 32.72 -8.27 1.22
C LEU A 41 31.38 -8.89 0.79
N GLY A 42 30.67 -8.31 -0.18
CA GLY A 42 29.32 -8.74 -0.56
C GLY A 42 28.22 -8.38 0.46
N LEU A 43 28.56 -7.61 1.50
CA LEU A 43 27.67 -7.28 2.63
C LEU A 43 26.97 -5.92 2.49
N SER A 44 27.11 -5.21 1.36
CA SER A 44 26.56 -3.85 1.21
C SER A 44 25.06 -3.78 1.46
N THR A 45 24.32 -4.79 1.00
CA THR A 45 22.87 -4.89 1.16
C THR A 45 22.50 -5.09 2.63
N VAL A 46 23.14 -6.06 3.30
CA VAL A 46 22.90 -6.35 4.73
C VAL A 46 23.26 -5.15 5.59
N ASN A 47 24.43 -4.53 5.38
CA ASN A 47 24.84 -3.31 6.08
C ASN A 47 23.81 -2.18 5.95
N THR A 48 23.12 -2.10 4.82
CA THR A 48 22.11 -1.05 4.59
C THR A 48 20.83 -1.34 5.35
N LEU A 49 20.43 -2.61 5.46
CA LEU A 49 19.29 -3.05 6.28
C LEU A 49 19.57 -2.87 7.77
N GLU A 50 20.76 -3.26 8.24
CA GLU A 50 21.18 -3.07 9.64
C GLU A 50 21.21 -1.58 10.03
N VAL A 51 21.63 -0.70 9.11
CA VAL A 51 21.54 0.75 9.35
C VAL A 51 20.09 1.20 9.51
N GLU A 52 19.17 0.72 8.69
CA GLU A 52 17.75 1.07 8.82
C GLU A 52 17.18 0.58 10.15
N GLU A 53 17.46 -0.67 10.52
CA GLU A 53 16.98 -1.29 11.77
C GLU A 53 17.51 -0.56 13.02
N TYR A 54 18.82 -0.31 13.11
CA TYR A 54 19.43 0.24 14.32
C TYR A 54 19.32 1.77 14.41
N SER A 55 19.36 2.48 13.28
CA SER A 55 19.36 3.95 13.28
C SER A 55 18.02 4.58 12.90
N GLY A 56 17.08 3.80 12.36
CA GLY A 56 15.81 4.30 11.81
C GLY A 56 16.00 5.18 10.56
N LEU A 57 17.16 5.13 9.91
CA LEU A 57 17.39 5.82 8.64
C LEU A 57 16.81 4.99 7.50
N GLN A 58 15.82 5.56 6.81
CA GLN A 58 15.13 4.87 5.72
C GLN A 58 16.09 4.54 4.57
N VAL A 59 15.91 3.35 3.99
CA VAL A 59 16.69 2.92 2.82
C VAL A 59 16.39 3.81 1.60
N GLN A 60 17.44 4.13 0.85
CA GLN A 60 17.31 4.93 -0.36
C GLN A 60 16.48 4.16 -1.42
N PRO A 61 15.51 4.80 -2.10
CA PRO A 61 14.62 4.09 -3.03
C PRO A 61 15.34 3.34 -4.15
N HIS A 62 16.46 3.87 -4.64
CA HIS A 62 17.25 3.30 -5.74
C HIS A 62 18.38 2.37 -5.26
N LYS A 63 18.41 2.02 -3.97
CA LYS A 63 19.38 1.07 -3.43
C LYS A 63 19.15 -0.30 -4.07
N ALA A 64 20.22 -0.90 -4.59
CA ALA A 64 20.15 -2.22 -5.21
C ALA A 64 19.57 -3.26 -4.23
N ILE A 65 18.73 -4.16 -4.75
CA ILE A 65 18.09 -5.28 -4.06
C ILE A 65 17.03 -4.86 -3.03
N VAL A 66 17.32 -3.93 -2.13
CA VAL A 66 16.45 -3.60 -0.98
C VAL A 66 15.73 -2.25 -1.08
N GLY A 67 16.06 -1.43 -2.08
CA GLY A 67 15.39 -0.16 -2.28
C GLY A 67 13.96 -0.34 -2.80
N ALA A 68 13.06 0.57 -2.41
CA ALA A 68 11.66 0.54 -2.83
C ALA A 68 11.45 0.50 -4.36
N ASN A 69 12.40 1.04 -5.15
CA ASN A 69 12.34 1.04 -6.61
C ASN A 69 13.04 -0.16 -7.26
N ALA A 70 13.65 -1.07 -6.49
CA ALA A 70 14.43 -2.18 -7.04
C ALA A 70 13.59 -3.13 -7.91
N PHE A 71 12.28 -3.22 -7.65
CA PHE A 71 11.32 -4.06 -8.38
C PHE A 71 10.13 -3.26 -8.92
N ALA A 72 10.25 -1.93 -8.99
CA ALA A 72 9.17 -1.05 -9.45
C ALA A 72 9.37 -0.66 -10.92
N HIS A 73 8.33 -0.83 -11.74
CA HIS A 73 8.39 -0.54 -13.18
C HIS A 73 7.29 0.43 -13.60
N GLU A 74 7.69 1.67 -13.91
CA GLU A 74 6.75 2.74 -14.34
C GLU A 74 6.64 2.86 -15.87
N SER A 75 7.75 2.62 -16.58
CA SER A 75 7.84 2.81 -18.03
C SER A 75 6.96 1.80 -18.78
N GLY A 76 6.08 2.27 -19.66
CA GLY A 76 5.15 1.40 -20.39
C GLY A 76 5.81 0.24 -21.15
N ILE A 77 7.03 0.41 -21.67
CA ILE A 77 7.77 -0.69 -22.32
C ILE A 77 8.29 -1.73 -21.32
N HIS A 78 8.66 -1.30 -20.11
CA HIS A 78 9.08 -2.21 -19.04
C HIS A 78 7.86 -2.96 -18.51
N GLN A 79 6.74 -2.25 -18.29
CA GLN A 79 5.49 -2.86 -17.86
C GLN A 79 5.00 -3.92 -18.86
N ASP A 80 5.01 -3.63 -20.16
CA ASP A 80 4.64 -4.60 -21.20
C ASP A 80 5.58 -5.82 -21.21
N GLY A 81 6.89 -5.62 -21.08
CA GLY A 81 7.85 -6.72 -20.96
C GLY A 81 7.65 -7.55 -19.69
N MET A 82 7.30 -6.92 -18.58
CA MET A 82 7.03 -7.57 -17.30
C MET A 82 5.78 -8.44 -17.34
N LEU A 83 4.71 -7.92 -17.95
CA LEU A 83 3.44 -8.62 -18.15
C LEU A 83 3.61 -9.86 -19.04
N LYS A 84 4.45 -9.78 -20.07
CA LYS A 84 4.76 -10.93 -20.94
C LYS A 84 5.67 -11.94 -20.24
N LYS A 85 6.77 -11.46 -19.68
CA LYS A 85 7.78 -12.25 -18.97
C LYS A 85 8.52 -11.40 -17.93
N ARG A 86 8.14 -11.54 -16.65
CA ARG A 86 9.04 -11.86 -15.52
C ARG A 86 10.53 -11.50 -15.74
N ASN A 87 11.23 -12.49 -16.26
CA ASN A 87 12.69 -12.48 -16.30
C ASN A 87 13.30 -11.51 -17.34
N THR A 88 12.48 -10.72 -18.04
CA THR A 88 12.96 -9.72 -19.01
C THR A 88 13.67 -8.56 -18.33
N TYR A 89 13.14 -8.10 -17.19
CA TYR A 89 13.66 -6.95 -16.44
C TYR A 89 14.00 -7.27 -14.99
N GLU A 90 13.56 -8.42 -14.48
CA GLU A 90 13.87 -8.87 -13.12
C GLU A 90 14.72 -10.14 -13.16
N ILE A 91 15.92 -10.05 -12.58
CA ILE A 91 16.86 -11.19 -12.50
C ILE A 91 16.49 -12.13 -11.33
N MET A 92 15.78 -11.62 -10.33
CA MET A 92 15.31 -12.33 -9.14
C MET A 92 13.93 -11.82 -8.73
N SER A 93 13.19 -12.60 -7.93
CA SER A 93 11.90 -12.18 -7.39
C SER A 93 12.09 -11.34 -6.12
N SER A 94 11.20 -10.38 -5.88
CA SER A 94 11.21 -9.59 -4.64
C SER A 94 10.82 -10.46 -3.44
N GLU A 95 9.98 -11.46 -3.67
CA GLU A 95 9.54 -12.43 -2.66
C GLU A 95 10.71 -13.31 -2.17
N ASP A 96 11.72 -13.58 -3.01
CA ASP A 96 12.94 -14.32 -2.63
C ASP A 96 13.74 -13.63 -1.51
N ILE A 97 13.56 -12.31 -1.36
CA ILE A 97 14.21 -11.50 -0.32
C ILE A 97 13.21 -10.98 0.72
N GLY A 98 11.98 -11.54 0.75
CA GLY A 98 10.95 -11.18 1.71
C GLY A 98 10.24 -9.86 1.43
N LEU A 99 10.39 -9.28 0.23
CA LEU A 99 9.63 -8.11 -0.21
C LEU A 99 8.38 -8.56 -0.97
N PHE A 100 7.23 -8.43 -0.32
CA PHE A 100 5.93 -8.69 -0.93
C PHE A 100 5.40 -7.44 -1.62
N ARG A 101 5.00 -7.59 -2.87
CA ARG A 101 4.39 -6.52 -3.66
C ARG A 101 2.93 -6.33 -3.26
N SER A 102 2.44 -5.10 -3.40
CA SER A 102 1.04 -4.74 -3.20
C SER A 102 0.12 -5.41 -4.23
N SER A 103 0.62 -5.62 -5.45
CA SER A 103 -0.06 -6.33 -6.54
C SER A 103 0.82 -7.42 -7.12
N GLU A 104 0.21 -8.48 -7.65
CA GLU A 104 0.93 -9.62 -8.25
C GLU A 104 1.79 -9.18 -9.44
N SER A 105 1.42 -8.09 -10.10
CA SER A 105 2.11 -7.51 -11.24
C SER A 105 3.23 -6.53 -10.83
N GLY A 106 3.22 -5.98 -9.61
CA GLY A 106 4.24 -5.04 -9.12
C GLY A 106 4.31 -3.71 -9.89
N LEU A 107 3.29 -3.43 -10.69
CA LEU A 107 3.29 -2.29 -11.60
C LEU A 107 2.97 -1.01 -10.82
N THR A 108 3.82 0.00 -10.99
CA THR A 108 3.51 1.36 -10.52
C THR A 108 2.92 2.14 -11.67
N LEU A 109 1.70 2.63 -11.51
CA LEU A 109 1.05 3.44 -12.53
C LEU A 109 1.41 4.92 -12.37
N GLY A 110 1.81 5.51 -13.48
CA GLY A 110 2.24 6.91 -13.55
C GLY A 110 2.18 7.45 -14.97
N LYS A 111 2.78 8.62 -15.16
CA LYS A 111 2.76 9.37 -16.43
C LYS A 111 3.29 8.53 -17.60
N LEU A 112 4.24 7.64 -17.36
CA LEU A 112 4.87 6.84 -18.42
C LEU A 112 4.17 5.49 -18.67
N SER A 113 3.13 5.17 -17.90
CA SER A 113 2.49 3.86 -17.99
C SER A 113 1.71 3.65 -19.28
N GLY A 114 1.70 2.41 -19.77
CA GLY A 114 1.03 2.03 -21.01
C GLY A 114 -0.43 1.63 -20.82
N GLN A 115 -1.20 1.60 -21.92
CA GLN A 115 -2.60 1.17 -21.89
C GLN A 115 -2.77 -0.29 -21.45
N HIS A 116 -1.82 -1.16 -21.80
CA HIS A 116 -1.84 -2.57 -21.39
C HIS A 116 -1.66 -2.76 -19.88
N ALA A 117 -0.76 -1.97 -19.27
CA ALA A 117 -0.56 -1.95 -17.82
C ALA A 117 -1.82 -1.46 -17.10
N LEU A 118 -2.44 -0.40 -17.62
CA LEU A 118 -3.69 0.13 -17.09
C LEU A 118 -4.82 -0.89 -17.17
N LYS A 119 -5.00 -1.56 -18.33
CA LYS A 119 -6.02 -2.61 -18.51
C LYS A 119 -5.83 -3.77 -17.53
N THR A 120 -4.60 -4.22 -17.35
CA THR A 120 -4.30 -5.34 -16.44
C THR A 120 -4.61 -4.96 -14.99
N THR A 121 -4.20 -3.77 -14.57
CA THR A 121 -4.47 -3.28 -13.20
C THR A 121 -5.97 -3.10 -12.96
N LEU A 122 -6.71 -2.55 -13.94
CA LEU A 122 -8.18 -2.45 -13.86
C LEU A 122 -8.85 -3.82 -13.75
N PHE A 123 -8.36 -4.82 -14.50
CA PHE A 123 -8.87 -6.18 -14.42
C PHE A 123 -8.58 -6.83 -13.07
N GLU A 124 -7.40 -6.62 -12.48
CA GLU A 124 -7.05 -7.05 -11.12
C GLU A 124 -7.98 -6.42 -10.07
N LEU A 125 -8.42 -5.17 -10.28
CA LEU A 125 -9.41 -4.48 -9.45
C LEU A 125 -10.87 -4.91 -9.72
N GLY A 126 -11.10 -5.81 -10.67
CA GLY A 126 -12.42 -6.34 -11.02
C GLY A 126 -13.18 -5.56 -12.10
N TYR A 127 -12.50 -4.65 -12.81
CA TYR A 127 -13.07 -3.88 -13.92
C TYR A 127 -12.60 -4.43 -15.27
N ASP A 128 -13.52 -5.05 -16.00
CA ASP A 128 -13.28 -5.51 -17.38
C ASP A 128 -13.71 -4.43 -18.38
N ILE A 129 -12.78 -3.55 -18.76
CA ILE A 129 -13.00 -2.42 -19.68
C ILE A 129 -12.17 -2.65 -20.95
N ASP A 130 -12.79 -2.47 -22.13
CA ASP A 130 -12.11 -2.68 -23.41
C ASP A 130 -12.46 -1.67 -24.50
N GLY A 131 -11.70 -1.70 -25.59
CA GLY A 131 -12.00 -0.96 -26.81
C GLY A 131 -11.98 0.55 -26.64
N ARG A 132 -13.12 1.19 -26.92
CA ARG A 132 -13.25 2.66 -26.89
C ARG A 132 -13.25 3.21 -25.47
N GLU A 133 -13.95 2.53 -24.56
CA GLU A 133 -14.06 2.94 -23.15
C GLU A 133 -12.69 2.95 -22.47
N LEU A 134 -11.85 1.94 -22.75
CA LEU A 134 -10.48 1.89 -22.24
C LEU A 134 -9.61 3.04 -22.78
N ASN A 135 -9.85 3.51 -24.00
CA ASN A 135 -9.09 4.62 -24.60
C ASN A 135 -9.48 5.96 -23.97
N ASP A 136 -10.78 6.19 -23.79
CA ASP A 136 -11.30 7.41 -23.15
C ASP A 136 -10.80 7.50 -21.70
N PHE A 137 -10.88 6.39 -20.97
CA PHE A 137 -10.33 6.26 -19.61
C PHE A 137 -8.81 6.53 -19.57
N PHE A 138 -8.06 5.98 -20.53
CA PHE A 138 -6.61 6.13 -20.61
C PHE A 138 -6.18 7.60 -20.70
N TRP A 139 -6.88 8.45 -21.45
CA TRP A 139 -6.54 9.87 -21.56
C TRP A 139 -6.83 10.68 -20.29
N ARG A 140 -7.86 10.29 -19.55
CA ARG A 140 -8.16 10.90 -18.24
C ARG A 140 -7.17 10.46 -17.19
N PHE A 141 -6.84 9.17 -17.16
CA PHE A 141 -5.74 8.63 -16.37
C PHE A 141 -4.46 9.44 -16.63
N LYS A 142 -4.10 9.71 -17.90
CA LYS A 142 -2.94 10.55 -18.24
C LYS A 142 -3.03 11.96 -17.68
N SER A 143 -4.21 12.56 -17.71
CA SER A 143 -4.43 13.91 -17.17
C SER A 143 -4.21 13.97 -15.66
N VAL A 144 -4.65 12.96 -14.91
CA VAL A 144 -4.38 12.86 -13.47
C VAL A 144 -2.93 12.53 -13.18
N ALA A 145 -2.34 11.61 -13.96
CA ALA A 145 -0.94 11.21 -13.83
C ALA A 145 0.06 12.36 -14.14
N GLU A 146 -0.37 13.38 -14.89
CA GLU A 146 0.42 14.60 -15.10
C GLU A 146 0.55 15.43 -13.82
N ILE A 147 -0.47 15.40 -12.95
CA ILE A 147 -0.53 16.16 -11.70
C ILE A 147 0.02 15.32 -10.54
N LYS A 148 -0.36 14.05 -10.48
CA LYS A 148 0.01 13.11 -9.42
C LYS A 148 0.98 12.06 -9.97
N LYS A 149 2.23 12.07 -9.48
CA LYS A 149 3.31 11.20 -9.98
C LYS A 149 3.01 9.70 -9.87
N VAL A 150 2.40 9.28 -8.77
CA VAL A 150 2.05 7.88 -8.51
C VAL A 150 0.54 7.79 -8.35
N ILE A 151 -0.09 7.00 -9.20
CA ILE A 151 -1.52 6.73 -9.18
C ILE A 151 -1.75 5.45 -8.39
N THR A 152 -2.60 5.54 -7.38
CA THR A 152 -2.98 4.44 -6.48
C THR A 152 -4.28 3.80 -6.95
N ASP A 153 -4.58 2.60 -6.44
CA ASP A 153 -5.81 1.87 -6.76
C ASP A 153 -7.06 2.68 -6.40
N ASP A 154 -7.04 3.40 -5.28
CA ASP A 154 -8.13 4.30 -4.88
C ASP A 154 -8.37 5.42 -5.91
N ASP A 155 -7.30 5.96 -6.52
CA ASP A 155 -7.43 6.98 -7.57
C ASP A 155 -8.04 6.37 -8.85
N LEU A 156 -7.67 5.13 -9.19
CA LEU A 156 -8.26 4.43 -10.34
C LEU A 156 -9.74 4.15 -10.10
N ILE A 157 -10.10 3.65 -8.92
CA ILE A 157 -11.50 3.40 -8.55
C ILE A 157 -12.31 4.70 -8.63
N ALA A 158 -11.75 5.82 -8.14
CA ALA A 158 -12.39 7.13 -8.24
C ALA A 158 -12.56 7.56 -9.71
N LEU A 159 -11.54 7.36 -10.55
CA LEU A 159 -11.60 7.68 -11.97
C LEU A 159 -12.62 6.84 -12.74
N VAL A 160 -12.74 5.54 -12.42
CA VAL A 160 -13.68 4.62 -13.07
C VAL A 160 -15.12 4.96 -12.66
N SER A 161 -15.31 5.37 -11.41
CA SER A 161 -16.61 5.77 -10.86
C SER A 161 -17.21 6.99 -11.59
N ASP A 162 -16.37 7.85 -12.17
CA ASP A 162 -16.80 9.00 -12.96
C ASP A 162 -17.15 8.66 -14.44
N GLU A 163 -16.82 7.47 -14.98
CA GLU A 163 -17.08 7.13 -16.40
C GLU A 163 -18.15 6.08 -16.66
N VAL A 164 -18.07 4.91 -16.01
CA VAL A 164 -18.77 3.73 -16.55
C VAL A 164 -19.55 2.97 -15.47
N PHE A 165 -19.10 3.01 -14.22
CA PHE A 165 -19.73 2.29 -13.13
C PHE A 165 -20.02 3.23 -11.98
N GLN A 166 -21.26 3.71 -11.88
CA GLN A 166 -21.78 3.90 -10.53
C GLN A 166 -21.93 2.48 -9.98
N PRO A 167 -21.12 2.04 -9.00
CA PRO A 167 -21.36 0.74 -8.38
C PRO A 167 -22.83 0.73 -8.00
N THR A 168 -23.60 -0.24 -8.50
CA THR A 168 -25.00 -0.33 -8.18
C THR A 168 -25.05 -0.53 -6.68
N VAL A 169 -25.37 0.53 -5.94
CA VAL A 169 -25.30 0.52 -4.49
C VAL A 169 -26.48 -0.31 -4.01
N ILE A 170 -26.25 -1.62 -3.87
CA ILE A 170 -27.26 -2.59 -3.41
C ILE A 170 -27.66 -2.26 -1.96
N TRP A 171 -26.70 -1.79 -1.17
CA TRP A 171 -26.89 -1.41 0.23
C TRP A 171 -26.18 -0.09 0.55
N LYS A 172 -26.95 0.88 1.03
CA LYS A 172 -26.45 2.10 1.66
C LYS A 172 -26.40 1.91 3.17
N PHE A 173 -25.28 2.28 3.78
CA PHE A 173 -25.18 2.30 5.23
C PHE A 173 -26.06 3.41 5.81
N GLY A 174 -26.92 3.05 6.77
CA GLY A 174 -27.82 3.98 7.42
C GLY A 174 -27.33 4.41 8.80
N ASP A 175 -27.10 3.45 9.69
CA ASP A 175 -26.86 3.72 11.10
C ASP A 175 -26.20 2.52 11.79
N VAL A 176 -25.39 2.78 12.83
CA VAL A 176 -24.85 1.73 13.69
C VAL A 176 -24.86 2.16 15.14
N GLN A 177 -25.35 1.27 15.98
CA GLN A 177 -25.23 1.38 17.43
C GLN A 177 -24.45 0.18 17.94
N VAL A 178 -23.40 0.44 18.73
CA VAL A 178 -22.61 -0.62 19.34
C VAL A 178 -22.57 -0.45 20.86
N THR A 179 -22.77 -1.54 21.58
CA THR A 179 -22.62 -1.60 23.03
C THR A 179 -21.48 -2.54 23.37
N CYS A 180 -20.38 -1.96 23.85
CA CYS A 180 -19.19 -2.69 24.30
C CYS A 180 -19.33 -3.04 25.78
N ARG A 181 -18.96 -4.27 26.15
CA ARG A 181 -18.92 -4.72 27.56
C ARG A 181 -17.53 -5.24 27.90
N THR A 182 -17.04 -4.93 29.10
CA THR A 182 -15.69 -5.29 29.57
C THR A 182 -15.47 -6.80 29.71
N LEU A 183 -16.52 -7.55 30.04
CA LEU A 183 -16.53 -9.01 30.15
C LEU A 183 -17.81 -9.53 29.50
N GLY A 184 -17.73 -9.91 28.23
CA GLY A 184 -18.85 -10.47 27.48
C GLY A 184 -18.82 -10.16 26.00
N LEU A 185 -19.86 -10.63 25.30
CA LEU A 185 -20.05 -10.33 23.88
C LEU A 185 -20.45 -8.86 23.72
N SER A 186 -19.83 -8.19 22.75
CA SER A 186 -20.30 -6.87 22.29
C SER A 186 -21.54 -7.06 21.43
N THR A 187 -22.52 -6.15 21.55
CA THR A 187 -23.72 -6.18 20.71
C THR A 187 -23.68 -5.02 19.74
N ALA A 188 -23.97 -5.28 18.47
CA ALA A 188 -24.15 -4.25 17.46
C ALA A 188 -25.55 -4.33 16.85
N THR A 189 -26.12 -3.17 16.55
CA THR A 189 -27.34 -3.00 15.76
C THR A 189 -26.98 -2.16 14.54
N VAL A 190 -27.21 -2.68 13.34
CA VAL A 190 -26.89 -2.00 12.08
C VAL A 190 -28.15 -1.81 11.28
N LYS A 191 -28.30 -0.64 10.67
CA LYS A 191 -29.33 -0.28 9.71
C LYS A 191 -28.71 -0.16 8.33
N LEU A 192 -29.14 -1.00 7.40
CA LEU A 192 -28.80 -0.89 5.98
C LEU A 192 -30.06 -0.51 5.19
N ILE A 193 -29.87 0.24 4.11
CA ILE A 193 -30.94 0.72 3.23
C ILE A 193 -30.69 0.08 1.87
N ALA A 194 -31.62 -0.72 1.38
CA ALA A 194 -31.52 -1.36 0.06
C ALA A 194 -31.64 -0.31 -1.07
N ASP A 195 -31.33 -0.72 -2.29
CA ASP A 195 -31.44 0.11 -3.50
C ASP A 195 -32.87 0.64 -3.76
N ASP A 196 -33.89 -0.14 -3.41
CA ASP A 196 -35.31 0.21 -3.44
C ASP A 196 -35.75 1.17 -2.30
N GLY A 197 -34.84 1.49 -1.37
CA GLY A 197 -35.10 2.32 -0.19
C GLY A 197 -35.61 1.57 1.05
N THR A 198 -35.80 0.25 0.97
CA THR A 198 -36.22 -0.58 2.09
C THR A 198 -35.16 -0.59 3.19
N LYS A 199 -35.57 -0.32 4.43
CA LYS A 199 -34.68 -0.29 5.59
C LYS A 199 -34.67 -1.66 6.27
N GLN A 200 -33.50 -2.26 6.38
CA GLN A 200 -33.28 -3.47 7.17
C GLN A 200 -32.46 -3.15 8.41
N ILE A 201 -32.96 -3.60 9.56
CA ILE A 201 -32.31 -3.43 10.85
C ILE A 201 -32.15 -4.82 11.44
N ALA A 202 -30.92 -5.17 11.78
CA ALA A 202 -30.61 -6.40 12.49
C ALA A 202 -29.66 -6.12 13.64
N CYS A 203 -29.56 -7.09 14.55
CA CYS A 203 -28.61 -7.03 15.65
C CYS A 203 -27.93 -8.39 15.82
N SER A 204 -26.69 -8.34 16.30
CA SER A 204 -25.88 -9.54 16.54
C SER A 204 -24.87 -9.28 17.65
N THR A 205 -24.34 -10.38 18.17
CA THR A 205 -23.32 -10.37 19.20
C THR A 205 -21.99 -10.88 18.65
N GLY A 206 -20.89 -10.25 19.04
CA GLY A 206 -19.54 -10.61 18.62
C GLY A 206 -18.55 -10.60 19.78
N THR A 207 -17.35 -11.11 19.52
CA THR A 207 -16.23 -11.08 20.46
C THR A 207 -15.73 -9.65 20.70
N GLY A 208 -16.03 -8.73 19.78
CA GLY A 208 -15.74 -7.30 19.87
C GLY A 208 -16.76 -6.45 19.10
N PRO A 209 -16.68 -5.11 19.22
CA PRO A 209 -17.62 -4.21 18.54
C PRO A 209 -17.59 -4.34 17.02
N VAL A 210 -16.39 -4.49 16.45
CA VAL A 210 -16.19 -4.66 15.00
C VAL A 210 -16.77 -6.00 14.55
N ASP A 211 -16.39 -7.10 15.18
CA ASP A 211 -16.93 -8.45 14.88
C ASP A 211 -18.46 -8.49 14.99
N ALA A 212 -19.04 -7.86 16.02
CA ALA A 212 -20.49 -7.78 16.17
C ALA A 212 -21.16 -7.04 15.00
N ALA A 213 -20.60 -5.91 14.58
CA ALA A 213 -21.13 -5.12 13.46
C ALA A 213 -21.05 -5.88 12.13
N TYR A 214 -19.92 -6.53 11.83
CA TYR A 214 -19.76 -7.32 10.62
C TYR A 214 -20.73 -8.50 10.57
N LYS A 215 -20.93 -9.21 11.68
CA LYS A 215 -21.94 -10.28 11.76
C LYS A 215 -23.35 -9.79 11.45
N VAL A 216 -23.71 -8.56 11.82
CA VAL A 216 -25.00 -7.98 11.43
C VAL A 216 -25.07 -7.72 9.93
N VAL A 217 -24.01 -7.17 9.35
CA VAL A 217 -23.93 -6.94 7.90
C VAL A 217 -24.07 -8.26 7.15
N ASP A 218 -23.37 -9.32 7.58
CA ASP A 218 -23.46 -10.65 6.98
C ASP A 218 -24.88 -11.23 7.04
N LEU A 219 -25.60 -11.02 8.15
CA LEU A 219 -27.00 -11.45 8.31
C LEU A 219 -27.96 -10.77 7.33
N ILE A 220 -27.73 -9.48 7.04
CA ILE A 220 -28.58 -8.69 6.13
C ILE A 220 -28.20 -8.98 4.66
N VAL A 221 -26.91 -8.92 4.35
CA VAL A 221 -26.39 -9.01 2.97
C VAL A 221 -26.39 -10.45 2.45
N LYS A 222 -26.18 -11.44 3.32
CA LYS A 222 -26.13 -12.87 2.98
C LYS A 222 -25.15 -13.23 1.86
N ALA A 223 -24.06 -12.47 1.75
CA ALA A 223 -22.95 -12.76 0.86
C ALA A 223 -21.78 -13.36 1.66
N LEU A 224 -20.99 -14.24 1.03
CA LEU A 224 -19.76 -14.75 1.62
C LEU A 224 -18.67 -13.68 1.51
N VAL A 225 -18.43 -12.95 2.59
CA VAL A 225 -17.39 -11.92 2.68
C VAL A 225 -16.36 -12.34 3.73
N LYS A 226 -15.07 -12.14 3.43
CA LYS A 226 -13.98 -12.38 4.38
C LYS A 226 -13.28 -11.06 4.67
N LEU A 227 -13.26 -10.66 5.93
CA LEU A 227 -12.42 -9.53 6.36
C LEU A 227 -10.95 -9.93 6.20
N LEU A 228 -10.23 -9.26 5.29
CA LEU A 228 -8.82 -9.53 5.03
C LEU A 228 -7.92 -8.71 5.96
N GLU A 229 -8.22 -7.42 6.10
CA GLU A 229 -7.44 -6.49 6.91
C GLU A 229 -8.34 -5.38 7.46
N TYR A 230 -8.01 -4.87 8.65
CA TYR A 230 -8.51 -3.60 9.14
C TYR A 230 -7.40 -2.88 9.91
N SER A 231 -7.31 -1.56 9.77
CA SER A 231 -6.34 -0.73 10.50
C SER A 231 -7.07 0.39 11.24
N MET A 232 -6.56 0.76 12.43
CA MET A 232 -7.03 1.92 13.17
C MET A 232 -5.93 2.97 13.22
N LEU A 233 -6.20 4.12 12.61
CA LEU A 233 -5.29 5.25 12.65
C LEU A 233 -5.64 6.15 13.84
N ARG A 234 -4.63 6.51 14.63
CA ARG A 234 -4.79 7.51 15.68
C ARG A 234 -4.81 8.90 15.05
N LEU A 235 -5.90 9.64 15.25
CA LEU A 235 -5.93 11.07 14.97
C LEU A 235 -5.42 11.83 16.20
N GLN A 236 -4.31 12.56 16.02
CA GLN A 236 -3.78 13.43 17.06
C GLN A 236 -4.43 14.81 16.92
N LEU A 237 -5.44 15.08 17.76
CA LEU A 237 -6.02 16.41 17.87
C LEU A 237 -5.03 17.32 18.59
N ALA A 238 -4.38 18.20 17.83
CA ALA A 238 -3.69 19.34 18.40
C ALA A 238 -4.75 20.30 18.94
N LEU A 239 -4.87 20.38 20.28
CA LEU A 239 -5.55 21.50 20.92
C LEU A 239 -4.73 22.76 20.57
N MET A 240 -5.20 23.53 19.58
CA MET A 240 -4.78 24.91 19.43
C MET A 240 -5.21 25.65 20.70
N ARG A 241 -4.25 25.94 21.56
CA ARG A 241 -4.40 26.94 22.62
C ARG A 241 -4.21 28.33 22.03
#